data_AF-A0A354P0N8-F1
#
_entry.id   AF-A0A354P0N8-F1
#
_cell.length_a   1.000
_cell.length_b   1.000
_cell.length_c   1.000
_cell.angle_alpha   90.00
_cell.angle_beta   90.00
_cell.angle_gamma   90.00
#
_symmetry.space_group_name_H-M   'P 1'
#
loop_
_entity.id
_entity.type
_entity.pdbx_description
1 polymer ?
#
loop_
_entity_poly.entity_id
_entity_poly.type
_entity_poly.pdbx_seq_one_letter_code
_entity_poly.pdbx_strand_id
1 'polypeptide(L)'
;MANFAITPNWLFHSNGADNNFLVLKPVGTISNRNAIEAKVTAVATIGGEEVTQVREITTASSRHAQDSLSADFGLGDATSVYITVK
;
A
#
# COMPACT_ATOMS: atom_id res chain seq x y z
N MET A 1 6.32 -7.27 -14.33
CA MET A 1 7.36 -8.26 -14.72
C MET A 1 8.60 -7.51 -15.17
N ALA A 2 9.72 -7.68 -14.48
CA ALA A 2 11.03 -7.28 -14.99
C ALA A 2 11.66 -8.53 -15.61
N ASN A 3 11.87 -8.54 -16.93
CA ASN A 3 12.53 -9.65 -17.63
C ASN A 3 14.03 -9.34 -17.72
N PHE A 4 14.85 -10.14 -17.04
CA PHE A 4 16.31 -10.08 -17.14
C PHE A 4 16.74 -11.38 -17.82
N ALA A 5 17.08 -11.33 -19.11
CA ALA A 5 17.22 -12.46 -20.04
C ALA A 5 18.12 -13.66 -19.58
N ILE A 6 18.84 -13.51 -18.47
CA ILE A 6 19.73 -14.50 -17.86
C ILE A 6 19.16 -15.16 -16.59
N THR A 7 17.99 -14.73 -16.10
CA THR A 7 17.32 -15.27 -14.92
C THR A 7 15.92 -15.80 -15.27
N PRO A 8 15.49 -16.96 -14.73
CA PRO A 8 14.14 -17.47 -14.94
C PRO A 8 13.08 -16.49 -14.44
N ASN A 9 11.97 -16.36 -15.19
CA ASN A 9 10.81 -15.61 -14.72
C ASN A 9 10.02 -16.45 -13.71
N TRP A 10 9.73 -15.87 -12.55
CA TRP A 10 8.85 -16.49 -11.56
C TRP A 10 7.48 -15.83 -11.58
N LEU A 11 6.43 -16.66 -11.67
CA LEU A 11 5.05 -16.23 -11.47
C LEU A 11 4.61 -16.68 -10.08
N PHE A 12 4.40 -15.72 -9.19
CA PHE A 12 3.81 -15.98 -7.88
C PHE A 12 2.30 -15.82 -8.00
N HIS A 13 1.56 -16.89 -7.69
CA HIS A 13 0.11 -16.88 -7.59
C HIS A 13 -0.27 -16.68 -6.12
N SER A 14 -1.03 -15.63 -5.82
CA SER A 14 -1.64 -15.49 -4.50
C SER A 14 -2.93 -16.31 -4.50
N ASN A 15 -3.05 -17.28 -3.59
CA ASN A 15 -4.23 -18.16 -3.48
C ASN A 15 -5.48 -17.45 -2.93
N GLY A 16 -5.41 -16.12 -2.73
CA GLY A 16 -6.45 -15.35 -2.05
C GLY A 16 -6.47 -15.63 -0.55
N ALA A 17 -7.15 -14.74 0.17
CA ALA A 17 -7.50 -14.92 1.58
C ALA A 17 -8.87 -14.25 1.80
N ASP A 18 -9.66 -14.74 2.76
CA ASP A 18 -10.92 -14.11 3.19
C ASP A 18 -10.69 -12.81 4.01
N ASN A 19 -9.47 -12.26 3.92
CA ASN A 19 -9.04 -11.06 4.61
C ASN A 19 -9.41 -9.82 3.81
N ASN A 20 -9.81 -8.78 4.53
CA ASN A 20 -10.07 -7.47 4.00
C ASN A 20 -8.76 -6.74 3.67
N PHE A 21 -8.83 -5.89 2.66
CA PHE A 21 -7.75 -5.00 2.26
C PHE A 21 -8.31 -3.64 1.86
N LEU A 22 -7.51 -2.59 2.05
CA LEU A 22 -7.85 -1.25 1.64
C LEU A 22 -6.70 -0.66 0.82
N VAL A 23 -7.02 -0.18 -0.38
CA VAL A 23 -6.11 0.57 -1.25
C VAL A 23 -6.59 2.01 -1.30
N LEU A 24 -5.74 2.94 -0.85
CA LEU A 24 -6.02 4.37 -0.88
C LEU A 24 -5.12 5.05 -1.90
N LYS A 25 -5.72 5.75 -2.87
CA LYS A 25 -5.00 6.57 -3.84
C LYS A 25 -5.22 8.06 -3.54
N PRO A 26 -4.37 8.69 -2.72
CA PRO A 26 -4.49 10.10 -2.43
C PRO A 26 -4.18 10.95 -3.67
N VAL A 27 -4.86 12.08 -3.77
CA VAL A 27 -4.66 13.06 -4.86
C VAL A 27 -4.48 14.42 -4.21
N GLY A 28 -3.28 14.98 -4.28
CA GLY A 28 -3.07 16.33 -3.76
C GLY A 28 -3.74 17.36 -4.67
N THR A 29 -4.20 18.47 -4.10
CA THR A 29 -4.99 19.49 -4.81
C THR A 29 -4.26 20.83 -4.93
N ILE A 30 -3.20 21.05 -4.16
CA ILE A 30 -2.46 22.32 -4.07
C ILE A 30 -1.04 22.16 -4.63
N SER A 31 -0.21 21.33 -3.99
CA SER A 31 1.23 21.26 -4.26
C SER A 31 1.64 20.11 -5.18
N ASN A 32 1.02 18.94 -5.03
CA ASN A 32 1.41 17.75 -5.78
C ASN A 32 0.22 16.84 -6.09
N ARG A 33 -0.16 16.71 -7.37
CA ARG A 33 -1.30 15.87 -7.78
C ARG A 33 -1.10 14.39 -7.46
N ASN A 34 0.14 13.94 -7.36
CA ASN A 34 0.50 12.57 -7.03
C ASN A 34 0.59 12.33 -5.51
N ALA A 35 0.33 13.34 -4.68
CA ALA A 35 0.36 13.26 -3.22
C ALA A 35 1.69 12.69 -2.66
N ILE A 36 2.81 12.90 -3.36
CA ILE A 36 4.13 12.45 -2.90
C ILE A 36 4.46 13.14 -1.58
N GLU A 37 5.10 12.40 -0.67
CA GLU A 37 5.35 12.72 0.75
C GLU A 37 4.10 12.74 1.64
N ALA A 38 2.91 12.47 1.10
CA ALA A 38 1.72 12.34 1.95
C ALA A 38 1.84 11.08 2.83
N LYS A 39 1.49 11.24 4.10
CA LYS A 39 1.52 10.17 5.09
C LYS A 39 0.09 9.72 5.39
N VAL A 40 -0.18 8.45 5.12
CA VAL A 40 -1.47 7.79 5.37
C VAL A 40 -1.33 6.86 6.57
N THR A 41 -2.09 7.11 7.62
CA THR A 41 -2.19 6.25 8.80
C THR A 41 -3.54 5.55 8.80
N ALA A 42 -3.54 4.24 8.98
CA ALA A 42 -4.72 3.40 9.15
C ALA A 42 -4.71 2.76 10.55
N VAL A 43 -5.82 2.86 11.26
CA VAL A 43 -6.02 2.20 12.58
C VAL A 43 -7.24 1.29 12.48
N ALA A 44 -7.07 0.01 12.79
CA ALA A 44 -8.13 -0.99 12.75
C ALA A 44 -7.90 -2.07 13.80
N THR A 45 -8.98 -2.72 14.26
CA THR A 45 -8.87 -3.92 15.11
C THR A 45 -8.71 -5.16 14.23
N ILE A 46 -7.55 -5.82 14.30
CA ILE A 46 -7.21 -7.01 13.50
C ILE A 46 -6.87 -8.14 14.47
N GLY A 47 -7.57 -9.28 14.36
CA GLY A 47 -7.38 -10.42 15.26
C GLY A 47 -7.67 -10.10 16.73
N GLY A 48 -8.54 -9.12 17.00
CA GLY A 48 -8.89 -8.67 18.34
C GLY A 48 -7.96 -7.61 18.95
N GLU A 49 -6.89 -7.20 18.24
CA GLU A 49 -5.95 -6.17 18.70
C GLU A 49 -6.04 -4.90 17.85
N GLU A 50 -5.88 -3.73 18.46
CA GLU A 50 -5.77 -2.48 17.73
C GLU A 50 -4.40 -2.38 17.03
N VAL A 51 -4.42 -2.30 15.71
CA VAL A 51 -3.23 -2.23 14.86
C VAL A 51 -3.19 -0.88 14.15
N THR A 52 -2.05 -0.19 14.27
CA THR A 52 -1.75 1.03 13.51
C THR A 52 -0.77 0.72 12.40
N GLN A 53 -1.14 1.02 11.16
CA GLN A 53 -0.29 0.91 9.98
C GLN A 53 -0.06 2.28 9.37
N VAL A 54 1.16 2.55 8.93
CA VAL A 54 1.55 3.83 8.34
C VAL A 54 2.20 3.58 6.98
N ARG A 55 1.75 4.32 5.96
CA ARG A 55 2.30 4.31 4.61
C ARG A 55 2.59 5.74 4.18
N GLU A 56 3.74 5.94 3.57
CA GLU A 56 4.11 7.21 2.94
C GLU A 56 4.07 7.03 1.43
N ILE A 57 3.50 8.00 0.72
CA ILE A 57 3.50 8.00 -0.74
C ILE A 57 4.86 8.48 -1.21
N THR A 58 5.71 7.54 -1.60
CA THR A 58 7.04 7.84 -2.09
C THR A 58 7.12 7.71 -3.61
N THR A 59 8.21 8.24 -4.17
CA THR A 59 8.64 7.90 -5.52
C THR A 59 9.92 7.08 -5.46
N ALA A 60 9.95 6.06 -6.32
CA ALA A 60 11.04 5.12 -6.46
C ALA A 60 12.34 5.86 -6.78
N SER A 61 13.39 5.66 -5.96
CA SER A 61 14.70 6.30 -6.16
C SER A 61 15.81 5.33 -6.59
N SER A 62 15.52 4.03 -6.72
CA SER A 62 16.53 3.00 -7.02
C SER A 62 16.24 2.22 -8.30
N ARG A 63 17.28 1.54 -8.82
CA ARG A 63 17.18 0.69 -10.01
C ARG A 63 16.19 -0.45 -9.74
N HIS A 64 15.16 -0.58 -10.58
CA HIS A 64 14.03 -1.53 -10.46
C HIS A 64 12.93 -1.19 -9.45
N ALA A 65 12.96 -0.02 -8.82
CA ALA A 65 11.86 0.38 -7.94
C ALA A 65 10.58 0.70 -8.76
N GLN A 66 9.49 0.03 -8.39
CA GLN A 66 8.14 0.25 -8.90
C GLN A 66 7.31 0.78 -7.75
N ASP A 67 7.20 2.10 -7.63
CA ASP A 67 6.38 2.70 -6.59
C ASP A 67 4.92 2.73 -7.05
N SER A 68 4.04 2.24 -6.17
CA SER A 68 2.61 2.48 -6.26
C SER A 68 2.35 3.84 -5.62
N LEU A 69 1.73 4.78 -6.35
CA LEU A 69 1.23 6.04 -5.77
C LEU A 69 -0.06 5.82 -4.94
N SER A 70 -0.13 4.67 -4.27
CA SER A 70 -1.26 4.19 -3.49
C SER A 70 -0.73 3.65 -2.17
N ALA A 71 -1.48 3.87 -1.09
CA ALA A 71 -1.22 3.30 0.21
C ALA A 71 -2.08 2.03 0.38
N ASP A 72 -1.40 0.88 0.47
CA ASP A 72 -2.03 -0.43 0.56
C ASP A 72 -1.95 -0.95 2.02
N PHE A 73 -3.11 -1.35 2.55
CA PHE A 73 -3.28 -1.85 3.90
C PHE A 73 -3.96 -3.21 3.90
N GLY A 74 -3.33 -4.20 4.56
CA GLY A 74 -3.99 -5.45 4.91
C GLY A 74 -4.77 -5.27 6.19
N LEU A 75 -6.07 -5.60 6.18
CA LEU A 75 -6.98 -5.38 7.31
C LEU A 75 -7.38 -6.69 8.00
N GLY A 76 -7.00 -7.85 7.47
CA GLY A 76 -7.35 -9.14 8.09
C GLY A 76 -8.87 -9.29 8.20
N ASP A 77 -9.36 -9.60 9.40
CA ASP A 77 -10.77 -9.72 9.72
C ASP A 77 -11.48 -8.36 9.98
N ALA A 78 -10.76 -7.24 9.98
CA ALA A 78 -11.33 -5.94 10.34
C ALA A 78 -12.37 -5.46 9.32
N THR A 79 -13.55 -5.05 9.80
CA THR A 79 -14.64 -4.51 8.97
C THR A 79 -14.70 -2.98 8.96
N SER A 80 -13.89 -2.32 9.78
CA SER A 80 -13.82 -0.85 9.88
C SER A 80 -12.40 -0.39 10.11
N VAL A 81 -12.06 0.78 9.58
CA VAL A 81 -10.73 1.39 9.69
C VAL A 81 -10.86 2.90 9.79
N TYR A 82 -10.06 3.51 10.66
CA TYR A 82 -9.92 4.95 10.77
C TYR A 82 -8.70 5.42 9.97
N ILE A 83 -8.90 6.40 9.07
CA ILE A 83 -7.86 6.90 8.17
C ILE A 83 -7.52 8.35 8.49
N THR A 84 -6.23 8.66 8.58
CA THR A 84 -5.70 10.01 8.61
C THR A 84 -4.69 10.21 7.49
N VAL A 85 -4.83 11.31 6.75
CA VAL A 85 -3.87 11.72 5.70
C VAL A 85 -3.26 13.06 6.13
N LYS A 86 -1.92 13.16 6.10
CA LYS A 86 -1.16 14.37 6.37
C LYS A 86 -0.23 14.69 5.22
#